data_AF-A0A950ATP9-F1
#
_entry.id   AF-A0A950ATP9-F1
#
_cell.length_a   1.000
_cell.length_b   1.000
_cell.length_c   1.000
_cell.angle_alpha   90.00
_cell.angle_beta   90.00
_cell.angle_gamma   90.00
#
_symmetry.space_group_name_H-M   'P 1'
#
loop_
_entity.id
_entity.type
_entity.pdbx_description
1 polymer ?
#
loop_
_entity_poly.entity_id
_entity_poly.type
_entity_poly.pdbx_seq_one_letter_code
_entity_poly.pdbx_strand_id
1 'polypeptide(L)'
;VDESFHILERVSLFDQEIRRTLRAQQQTLPLSSFTWNEVFFASCQANNLKQLDLGAYFALKSAVSKQLYRHLDKRFYLRPEWTYDLCELAFEHVGMSRNYTAALLKAKLQPALEELEAIGFLEPMSPAERYSKTGRGAWTIRLVRKLPAPAEARPVGVGGRAGEGVTPPPTPSATKPPAPEPTGLEKELVDRGVTRSVAAALVHDFPAERIEAQIERSDWLRQTKPKRVQDLGAYLTEAIRQDFAPPAGFRSRAERAAAAATARAQQDRREQARRATARAQAEQDRVWAYWEALPPERRAALDAEALDQAAPADRAEYEAAVPSVRRMLRTAFRAALIRRRLGLPAGSTTGPTEATEGKGETN
;
A
#
# COMPACT_ATOMS: atom_id res chain seq x y z
N VAL A 1 3.25 -27.69 3.19
CA VAL A 1 2.01 -28.44 2.95
C VAL A 1 1.49 -27.97 1.61
N ASP A 2 1.42 -28.86 0.62
CA ASP A 2 0.82 -28.55 -0.68
C ASP A 2 -0.64 -28.97 -0.62
N GLU A 3 -1.55 -28.01 -0.48
CA GLU A 3 -2.99 -28.26 -0.51
C GLU A 3 -3.55 -27.80 -1.85
N SER A 4 -4.24 -28.69 -2.55
CA SER A 4 -4.91 -28.40 -3.82
C SER A 4 -6.40 -28.18 -3.60
N PHE A 5 -6.92 -27.05 -4.06
CA PHE A 5 -8.33 -26.71 -3.94
C PHE A 5 -9.14 -27.25 -5.12
N HIS A 6 -10.21 -28.00 -4.82
CA HIS A 6 -11.17 -28.48 -5.80
C HIS A 6 -12.59 -28.07 -5.39
N ILE A 7 -13.40 -27.61 -6.35
CA ILE A 7 -14.79 -27.18 -6.08
C ILE A 7 -15.71 -28.38 -5.84
N LEU A 8 -15.47 -29.48 -6.56
CA LEU A 8 -16.23 -30.72 -6.47
C LEU A 8 -15.34 -31.78 -5.84
N GLU A 9 -15.85 -32.43 -4.80
CA GLU A 9 -15.15 -33.54 -4.13
C GLU A 9 -15.37 -34.85 -4.88
N ARG A 10 -16.61 -35.09 -5.32
CA ARG A 10 -16.99 -36.29 -6.05
C ARG A 10 -17.94 -35.96 -7.19
N VAL A 11 -17.76 -36.61 -8.33
CA VAL A 11 -18.70 -36.54 -9.45
C VAL A 11 -18.96 -37.97 -9.93
N SER A 12 -20.23 -38.32 -10.09
CA SER A 12 -20.68 -39.58 -10.66
C SER A 12 -21.60 -39.27 -11.84
N LEU A 13 -21.04 -39.36 -13.05
CA LEU A 13 -21.76 -39.16 -14.30
C LEU A 13 -22.12 -40.52 -14.91
N PHE A 14 -23.40 -40.73 -15.18
CA PHE A 14 -23.84 -41.92 -15.92
C PHE A 14 -23.76 -41.66 -17.43
N ASP A 15 -22.82 -42.34 -18.08
CA ASP A 15 -22.59 -42.25 -19.52
C ASP A 15 -23.74 -42.84 -20.34
N GLN A 16 -23.88 -42.39 -21.59
CA GLN A 16 -24.89 -42.85 -22.54
C GLN A 16 -24.86 -44.37 -22.76
N GLU A 17 -23.68 -44.99 -22.68
CA GLU A 17 -23.53 -46.44 -22.87
C GLU A 17 -24.15 -47.22 -21.71
N ILE A 18 -23.89 -46.81 -20.46
CA ILE A 18 -24.53 -47.38 -19.26
C ILE A 18 -26.04 -47.17 -19.29
N ARG A 19 -26.50 -46.01 -19.75
CA ARG A 19 -27.94 -45.72 -19.91
C ARG A 19 -28.60 -46.61 -20.97
N ARG A 20 -27.88 -46.97 -22.04
CA ARG A 20 -28.38 -47.90 -23.07
C ARG A 20 -28.53 -49.32 -22.49
N THR A 21 -27.53 -49.80 -21.75
CA THR A 21 -27.55 -51.14 -21.15
C THR A 21 -28.64 -51.28 -20.08
N LEU A 22 -28.80 -50.27 -19.21
CA LEU A 22 -29.84 -50.27 -18.17
C LEU A 22 -31.25 -50.12 -18.73
N ARG A 23 -31.44 -49.36 -19.82
CA ARG A 23 -32.71 -49.32 -20.57
C ARG A 23 -33.06 -50.67 -21.19
N ALA A 24 -32.08 -51.37 -21.76
CA ALA A 24 -32.27 -52.70 -22.32
C ALA A 24 -32.68 -53.73 -21.25
N GLN A 25 -32.26 -53.53 -20.00
CA GLN A 25 -32.61 -54.36 -18.84
C GLN A 25 -33.90 -53.90 -18.11
N GLN A 26 -34.65 -52.93 -18.64
CA GLN A 26 -35.84 -52.33 -18.01
C GLN A 26 -35.61 -51.81 -16.57
N GLN A 27 -34.38 -51.47 -16.21
CA GLN A 27 -34.06 -50.93 -14.89
C GLN A 27 -34.19 -49.41 -14.87
N THR A 28 -34.53 -48.86 -13.69
CA THR A 28 -34.58 -47.42 -13.48
C THR A 28 -33.22 -46.79 -13.70
N LEU A 29 -33.15 -45.75 -14.54
CA LEU A 29 -31.92 -45.03 -14.81
C LEU A 29 -31.44 -44.29 -13.56
N PRO A 30 -30.21 -44.55 -13.06
CA PRO A 30 -29.68 -43.82 -11.92
C PRO A 30 -29.41 -42.35 -12.30
N LEU A 31 -29.64 -41.46 -11.34
CA LEU A 31 -29.40 -40.02 -11.49
C LEU A 31 -27.90 -39.73 -11.35
N SER A 32 -27.34 -38.90 -12.23
CA SER A 32 -25.99 -38.37 -12.03
C SER A 32 -25.95 -37.56 -10.73
N SER A 33 -24.91 -37.76 -9.93
CA SER A 33 -24.73 -37.08 -8.65
C SER A 33 -23.36 -36.44 -8.56
N PHE A 34 -23.24 -35.45 -7.71
CA PHE A 34 -21.97 -34.85 -7.36
C PHE A 34 -22.02 -34.35 -5.92
N THR A 35 -20.85 -34.19 -5.32
CA THR A 35 -20.66 -33.71 -3.95
C THR A 35 -19.80 -32.46 -3.99
N TRP A 36 -20.29 -31.37 -3.38
CA TRP A 36 -19.51 -30.14 -3.20
C TRP A 36 -18.38 -30.41 -2.22
N ASN A 37 -17.21 -29.82 -2.47
CA ASN A 37 -16.16 -29.78 -1.46
C ASN A 37 -16.64 -29.04 -0.21
N GLU A 38 -16.35 -29.60 0.97
CA GLU A 38 -16.84 -29.08 2.25
C GLU A 38 -16.45 -27.62 2.51
N VAL A 39 -15.20 -27.23 2.18
CA VAL A 39 -14.71 -25.85 2.37
C VAL A 39 -15.47 -24.88 1.46
N PHE A 40 -15.69 -25.27 0.20
CA PHE A 40 -16.48 -24.48 -0.73
C PHE A 40 -17.95 -24.38 -0.28
N PHE A 41 -18.53 -25.49 0.17
CA PHE A 41 -19.91 -25.53 0.64
C PHE A 41 -20.11 -24.66 1.90
N ALA A 42 -19.19 -24.71 2.87
CA ALA A 42 -19.20 -23.84 4.04
C ALA A 42 -19.11 -22.35 3.65
N SER A 43 -18.28 -22.01 2.65
CA SER A 43 -18.20 -20.65 2.11
C SER A 43 -19.53 -20.21 1.46
N CYS A 44 -20.23 -21.12 0.78
CA CYS A 44 -21.54 -20.83 0.21
C CYS A 44 -22.60 -20.58 1.28
N GLN A 45 -22.60 -21.39 2.35
CA GLN A 45 -23.49 -21.21 3.51
C GLN A 45 -23.20 -19.92 4.28
N ALA A 46 -21.94 -19.47 4.30
CA ALA A 46 -21.53 -18.18 4.86
C ALA A 46 -21.94 -16.97 4.01
N ASN A 47 -22.83 -17.15 3.02
CA ASN A 47 -23.38 -16.10 2.17
C ASN A 47 -22.32 -15.40 1.28
N ASN A 48 -21.23 -16.09 0.94
CA ASN A 48 -20.22 -15.60 -0.01
C ASN A 48 -20.65 -15.78 -1.49
N LEU A 49 -21.88 -16.22 -1.74
CA LEU A 49 -22.45 -16.35 -3.07
C LEU A 49 -23.26 -15.11 -3.44
N LYS A 50 -23.01 -14.60 -4.64
CA LYS A 50 -23.91 -13.61 -5.22
C LYS A 50 -25.15 -14.29 -5.77
N GLN A 51 -26.32 -13.85 -5.34
CA GLN A 51 -27.58 -14.23 -5.96
C GLN A 51 -27.65 -13.65 -7.38
N LEU A 52 -27.83 -14.54 -8.35
CA LEU A 52 -28.03 -14.21 -9.76
C LEU A 52 -29.47 -14.57 -10.11
N ASP A 53 -30.22 -13.65 -10.70
CA ASP A 53 -31.52 -14.01 -11.26
C ASP A 53 -31.29 -14.91 -12.48
N LEU A 54 -31.53 -16.21 -12.26
CA LEU A 54 -31.37 -17.25 -13.26
C LEU A 54 -32.44 -17.15 -14.35
N GLY A 55 -33.64 -16.67 -14.03
CA GLY A 55 -34.70 -16.46 -15.01
C GLY A 55 -34.27 -15.43 -16.05
N ALA A 56 -33.78 -14.28 -15.59
CA ALA A 56 -33.20 -13.25 -16.46
C ALA A 56 -31.98 -13.77 -17.23
N TYR A 57 -31.08 -14.54 -16.59
CA TYR A 57 -29.90 -15.10 -17.26
C TYR A 57 -30.23 -16.08 -18.39
N PHE A 58 -31.21 -16.98 -18.17
CA PHE A 58 -31.62 -17.97 -19.17
C PHE A 58 -32.49 -17.39 -20.28
N ALA A 59 -33.14 -16.24 -20.05
CA ALA A 59 -33.86 -15.50 -21.08
C ALA A 59 -32.92 -14.91 -22.16
N LEU A 60 -31.66 -14.63 -21.82
CA LEU A 60 -30.66 -14.13 -22.75
C LEU A 60 -30.25 -15.20 -23.76
N LYS A 61 -30.22 -14.86 -25.04
CA LYS A 61 -29.84 -15.74 -26.15
C LYS A 61 -28.36 -15.62 -26.49
N SER A 62 -27.83 -14.40 -26.49
CA SER A 62 -26.43 -14.17 -26.85
C SER A 62 -25.47 -14.47 -25.70
N ALA A 63 -24.35 -15.14 -26.02
CA ALA A 63 -23.27 -15.38 -25.07
C ALA A 63 -22.68 -14.06 -24.53
N VAL A 64 -22.60 -13.05 -25.40
CA VAL A 64 -22.13 -11.69 -25.08
C VAL A 64 -23.05 -11.05 -24.04
N SER A 65 -24.37 -11.17 -24.21
CA SER A 65 -25.36 -10.64 -23.26
C SER A 65 -25.26 -11.33 -21.90
N LYS A 66 -25.06 -12.65 -21.88
CA LYS A 66 -24.87 -13.43 -20.64
C LYS A 66 -23.63 -12.99 -19.86
N GLN A 67 -22.52 -12.77 -20.56
CA GLN A 67 -21.29 -12.29 -19.96
C GLN A 67 -21.44 -10.85 -19.44
N LEU A 68 -22.01 -9.96 -20.25
CA LEU A 68 -22.33 -8.59 -19.84
C LEU A 68 -23.25 -8.58 -18.62
N TYR A 69 -24.33 -9.35 -18.65
CA TYR A 69 -25.27 -9.48 -17.53
C TYR A 69 -24.56 -9.90 -16.26
N ARG A 70 -23.77 -10.98 -16.27
CA ARG A 70 -23.03 -11.44 -15.07
C ARG A 70 -22.06 -10.37 -14.56
N HIS A 71 -21.34 -9.72 -15.47
CA HIS A 71 -20.37 -8.70 -15.15
C HIS A 71 -21.02 -7.45 -14.52
N LEU A 72 -22.11 -6.98 -15.13
CA LEU A 72 -22.85 -5.79 -14.74
C LEU A 72 -23.69 -6.04 -13.50
N ASP A 73 -24.34 -7.19 -13.41
CA ASP A 73 -25.13 -7.59 -12.25
C ASP A 73 -24.26 -7.49 -11.00
N LYS A 74 -23.02 -8.02 -11.01
CA LYS A 74 -22.08 -7.91 -9.89
C LYS A 74 -21.84 -6.46 -9.43
N ARG A 75 -21.80 -5.50 -10.35
CA ARG A 75 -21.48 -4.09 -10.08
C ARG A 75 -22.69 -3.22 -9.80
N PHE A 76 -23.83 -3.53 -10.40
CA PHE A 76 -25.09 -2.82 -10.16
C PHE A 76 -25.69 -3.04 -8.77
N TYR A 77 -25.16 -4.00 -8.00
CA TYR A 77 -25.43 -4.10 -6.56
C TYR A 77 -24.87 -2.89 -5.78
N LEU A 78 -23.75 -2.31 -6.24
CA LEU A 78 -23.08 -1.21 -5.56
C LEU A 78 -23.59 0.16 -5.99
N ARG A 79 -23.80 0.36 -7.30
CA ARG A 79 -24.23 1.62 -7.90
C ARG A 79 -25.09 1.38 -9.13
N PRO A 80 -26.15 2.18 -9.37
CA PRO A 80 -27.05 1.97 -10.49
C PRO A 80 -26.45 2.39 -11.84
N GLU A 81 -25.38 3.18 -11.86
CA GLU A 81 -24.74 3.68 -13.08
C GLU A 81 -23.24 3.36 -13.06
N TRP A 82 -22.73 2.92 -14.20
CA TRP A 82 -21.31 2.67 -14.41
C TRP A 82 -20.84 3.18 -15.76
N THR A 83 -19.65 3.75 -15.77
CA THR A 83 -18.93 4.12 -17.00
C THR A 83 -17.63 3.32 -17.08
N TYR A 84 -17.41 2.67 -18.23
CA TYR A 84 -16.23 1.85 -18.49
C TYR A 84 -15.44 2.39 -19.68
N ASP A 85 -14.14 2.08 -19.74
CA ASP A 85 -13.43 2.07 -21.01
C ASP A 85 -13.98 0.95 -21.90
N LEU A 86 -14.28 1.29 -23.16
CA LEU A 86 -14.93 0.37 -24.11
C LEU A 86 -14.06 -0.85 -24.43
N CYS A 87 -12.75 -0.65 -24.55
CA CYS A 87 -11.81 -1.73 -24.86
C CYS A 87 -11.64 -2.64 -23.65
N GLU A 88 -11.51 -2.07 -22.44
CA GLU A 88 -11.41 -2.85 -21.20
C GLU A 88 -12.66 -3.72 -20.98
N LEU A 89 -13.86 -3.14 -21.12
CA LEU A 89 -15.11 -3.88 -21.01
C LEU A 89 -15.17 -5.02 -22.05
N ALA A 90 -14.88 -4.71 -23.31
CA ALA A 90 -14.97 -5.70 -24.38
C ALA A 90 -13.97 -6.85 -24.22
N PHE A 91 -12.70 -6.54 -23.92
CA PHE A 91 -11.63 -7.53 -23.92
C PHE A 91 -11.55 -8.34 -22.63
N GLU A 92 -11.61 -7.66 -21.48
CA GLU A 92 -11.34 -8.31 -20.19
C GLU A 92 -12.59 -8.92 -19.55
N HIS A 93 -13.78 -8.43 -19.93
CA HIS A 93 -15.01 -8.79 -19.23
C HIS A 93 -16.01 -9.52 -20.12
N VAL A 94 -16.10 -9.12 -21.38
CA VAL A 94 -16.93 -9.79 -22.38
C VAL A 94 -16.13 -10.81 -23.19
N GLY A 95 -14.79 -10.79 -23.14
CA GLY A 95 -13.96 -11.77 -23.82
C GLY A 95 -13.96 -11.64 -25.36
N MET A 96 -14.15 -10.42 -25.88
CA MET A 96 -14.04 -10.14 -27.31
C MET A 96 -12.57 -10.08 -27.76
N SER A 97 -12.33 -10.32 -29.06
CA SER A 97 -10.98 -10.26 -29.65
C SER A 97 -10.39 -8.85 -29.61
N ARG A 98 -9.11 -8.76 -29.25
CA ARG A 98 -8.32 -7.52 -29.21
C ARG A 98 -8.04 -6.90 -30.59
N ASN A 99 -8.31 -7.64 -31.66
CA ASN A 99 -8.12 -7.17 -33.04
C ASN A 99 -9.27 -6.25 -33.51
N TYR A 100 -10.30 -6.04 -32.69
CA TYR A 100 -11.44 -5.20 -33.04
C TYR A 100 -11.17 -3.72 -32.77
N THR A 101 -11.50 -2.88 -33.75
CA THR A 101 -11.51 -1.43 -33.58
C THR A 101 -12.71 -1.00 -32.73
N ALA A 102 -12.63 0.18 -32.10
CA ALA A 102 -13.73 0.70 -31.28
C ALA A 102 -15.08 0.75 -32.03
N ALA A 103 -15.08 1.04 -33.34
CA ALA A 103 -16.31 1.03 -34.15
C ALA A 103 -16.91 -0.38 -34.28
N LEU A 104 -16.07 -1.39 -34.51
CA LEU A 104 -16.51 -2.78 -34.60
C LEU A 104 -16.97 -3.32 -33.24
N LEU A 105 -16.32 -2.91 -32.15
CA LEU A 105 -16.76 -3.23 -30.78
C LEU A 105 -18.16 -2.69 -30.49
N LYS A 106 -18.43 -1.42 -30.83
CA LYS A 106 -19.77 -0.83 -30.69
C LYS A 106 -20.82 -1.63 -31.46
N ALA A 107 -20.53 -1.97 -32.72
CA ALA A 107 -21.44 -2.75 -33.56
C ALA A 107 -21.70 -4.18 -33.02
N LYS A 108 -20.70 -4.81 -32.38
CA LYS A 108 -20.83 -6.15 -31.80
C LYS A 108 -21.49 -6.17 -30.43
N LEU A 109 -21.31 -5.11 -29.64
CA LEU A 109 -21.95 -4.95 -28.34
C LEU A 109 -23.42 -4.54 -28.48
N GLN A 110 -23.77 -3.80 -29.54
CA GLN A 110 -25.10 -3.24 -29.72
C GLN A 110 -26.25 -4.28 -29.58
N PRO A 111 -26.21 -5.46 -30.24
CA PRO A 111 -27.29 -6.45 -30.08
C PRO A 111 -27.40 -6.99 -28.66
N ALA A 112 -26.28 -7.08 -27.95
CA ALA A 112 -26.28 -7.55 -26.57
C ALA A 112 -26.83 -6.50 -25.60
N LEU A 113 -26.58 -5.23 -25.87
CA LEU A 113 -27.13 -4.13 -25.08
C LEU A 113 -28.65 -3.99 -25.30
N GLU A 114 -29.10 -4.08 -26.55
CA GLU A 114 -30.53 -4.09 -26.89
C GLU A 114 -31.26 -5.25 -26.23
N GLU A 115 -30.66 -6.44 -26.18
CA GLU A 115 -31.23 -7.59 -25.48
C GLU A 115 -31.35 -7.34 -23.96
N LEU A 116 -30.34 -6.71 -23.35
CA LEU A 116 -30.36 -6.35 -21.93
C LEU A 116 -31.36 -5.22 -21.61
N GLU A 117 -31.58 -4.30 -22.54
CA GLU A 117 -32.64 -3.28 -22.44
C GLU A 117 -34.03 -3.90 -22.58
N ALA A 118 -34.19 -4.86 -23.50
CA ALA A 118 -35.45 -5.54 -23.76
C ALA A 118 -35.95 -6.34 -22.56
N ILE A 119 -35.05 -7.01 -21.82
CA ILE A 119 -35.40 -7.68 -20.55
C ILE A 119 -35.57 -6.71 -19.38
N GLY A 120 -35.39 -5.41 -19.60
CA GLY A 120 -35.51 -4.38 -18.57
C GLY A 120 -34.38 -4.39 -17.55
N PHE A 121 -33.22 -4.94 -17.88
CA PHE A 121 -32.04 -4.91 -17.01
C PHE A 121 -31.28 -3.58 -17.12
N LEU A 122 -31.13 -3.07 -18.36
CA LEU A 122 -30.56 -1.75 -18.63
C LEU A 122 -31.64 -0.72 -18.97
N GLU A 123 -31.36 0.53 -18.66
CA GLU A 123 -32.15 1.66 -19.16
C GLU A 123 -31.82 1.90 -20.64
N PRO A 124 -32.84 2.02 -21.52
CA PRO A 124 -32.61 2.35 -22.93
C PRO A 124 -31.91 3.70 -23.05
N MET A 125 -30.84 3.76 -23.84
CA MET A 125 -30.07 4.98 -24.06
C MET A 125 -29.70 5.13 -25.53
N SER A 126 -29.65 6.37 -26.00
CA SER A 126 -29.16 6.65 -27.36
C SER A 126 -27.66 6.37 -27.49
N PRO A 127 -27.15 6.01 -28.68
CA PRO A 127 -25.72 5.82 -28.89
C PRO A 127 -24.87 7.06 -28.57
N ALA A 128 -25.43 8.27 -28.71
CA ALA A 128 -24.75 9.52 -28.43
C ALA A 128 -24.52 9.75 -26.92
N GLU A 129 -25.48 9.35 -26.09
CA GLU A 129 -25.36 9.44 -24.63
C GLU A 129 -24.59 8.26 -24.05
N ARG A 130 -24.64 7.11 -24.74
CA ARG A 130 -23.96 5.88 -24.31
C ARG A 130 -22.46 5.92 -24.53
N TYR A 131 -21.99 6.49 -25.64
CA TYR A 131 -20.58 6.46 -26.01
C TYR A 131 -19.95 7.84 -26.02
N SER A 132 -18.96 8.08 -25.15
CA SER A 132 -18.18 9.33 -25.14
C SER A 132 -16.74 9.12 -25.61
N LYS A 133 -16.25 10.04 -26.44
CA LYS A 133 -14.88 9.99 -26.99
C LYS A 133 -13.93 10.74 -26.06
N THR A 134 -13.00 10.02 -25.45
CA THR A 134 -12.00 10.59 -24.54
C THR A 134 -10.67 10.88 -25.22
N GLY A 135 -10.38 10.24 -26.36
CA GLY A 135 -9.13 10.45 -27.10
C GLY A 135 -9.08 9.76 -28.47
N ARG A 136 -7.89 9.65 -29.07
CA ARG A 136 -7.70 8.92 -30.34
C ARG A 136 -7.82 7.42 -30.08
N GLY A 137 -8.95 6.82 -30.48
CA GLY A 137 -9.22 5.39 -30.30
C GLY A 137 -9.76 4.99 -28.92
N ALA A 138 -9.67 5.88 -27.93
CA ALA A 138 -10.22 5.68 -26.59
C ALA A 138 -11.69 6.15 -26.52
N TRP A 139 -12.55 5.25 -26.08
CA TRP A 139 -13.99 5.46 -25.95
C TRP A 139 -14.45 4.95 -24.60
N THR A 140 -15.40 5.65 -24.00
CA THR A 140 -16.08 5.19 -22.80
C THR A 140 -17.51 4.79 -23.13
N ILE A 141 -18.04 3.82 -22.38
CA ILE A 141 -19.43 3.36 -22.46
C ILE A 141 -20.12 3.55 -21.11
N ARG A 142 -21.25 4.26 -21.12
CA ARG A 142 -22.11 4.49 -19.95
C ARG A 142 -23.28 3.50 -19.95
N LEU A 143 -23.50 2.84 -18.82
CA LEU A 143 -24.53 1.82 -18.62
C LEU A 143 -25.27 2.10 -17.31
N VAL A 144 -26.60 2.19 -17.39
CA VAL A 144 -27.47 2.47 -16.25
C VAL A 144 -28.42 1.30 -16.06
N ARG A 145 -28.55 0.81 -14.83
CA ARG A 145 -29.53 -0.21 -14.46
C ARG A 145 -30.90 0.42 -14.40
N LYS A 146 -31.86 -0.23 -15.06
CA LYS A 146 -33.27 0.14 -14.92
C LYS A 146 -33.73 -0.23 -13.51
N LEU A 147 -33.93 0.77 -12.65
CA LEU A 147 -34.59 0.60 -11.38
C LEU A 147 -36.10 0.40 -11.63
N PRO A 148 -36.77 -0.54 -10.94
CA PRO A 148 -38.22 -0.61 -11.02
C PRO A 148 -38.80 0.74 -10.58
N ALA A 149 -39.70 1.29 -11.38
CA ALA A 149 -40.48 2.47 -10.99
C ALA A 149 -41.16 2.18 -9.63
N PRO A 150 -41.33 3.17 -8.73
CA PRO A 150 -41.81 2.95 -7.36
C PRO A 150 -43.23 2.35 -7.21
N ALA A 151 -43.89 1.87 -8.27
CA ALA A 151 -45.33 1.60 -8.28
C ALA A 151 -45.75 0.13 -8.53
N GLU A 152 -44.86 -0.81 -8.85
CA GLU A 152 -45.29 -2.20 -9.10
C GLU A 152 -44.36 -3.25 -8.48
N ALA A 153 -44.24 -3.22 -7.15
CA ALA A 153 -43.95 -4.44 -6.41
C ALA A 153 -45.25 -5.27 -6.32
N ARG A 154 -45.57 -6.04 -7.36
CA ARG A 154 -46.57 -7.11 -7.24
C ARG A 154 -46.04 -8.16 -6.25
N PRO A 155 -46.78 -8.50 -5.20
CA PRO A 155 -46.42 -9.62 -4.35
C PRO A 155 -46.74 -10.90 -5.12
N VAL A 156 -45.73 -11.63 -5.57
CA VAL A 156 -45.93 -13.03 -5.97
C VAL A 156 -46.17 -13.81 -4.69
N GLY A 157 -47.43 -14.17 -4.48
CA GLY A 157 -47.88 -14.97 -3.36
C GLY A 157 -47.28 -16.36 -3.39
N VAL A 158 -46.83 -16.81 -2.22
CA VAL A 158 -46.83 -18.22 -1.85
C VAL A 158 -47.63 -18.31 -0.55
N GLY A 159 -48.93 -18.62 -0.68
CA GLY A 159 -49.65 -19.28 0.40
C GLY A 159 -49.25 -20.77 0.40
N GLY A 160 -49.20 -21.49 1.51
CA GLY A 160 -49.49 -21.16 2.90
C GLY A 160 -49.57 -22.48 3.68
N ARG A 161 -49.29 -22.43 4.98
CA ARG A 161 -50.09 -23.09 6.04
C ARG A 161 -49.68 -22.56 7.42
N ALA A 162 -50.64 -21.93 8.08
CA ALA A 162 -50.68 -21.48 9.47
C ALA A 162 -50.79 -22.69 10.44
N GLY A 163 -50.60 -22.60 11.76
CA GLY A 163 -50.31 -21.51 12.72
C GLY A 163 -49.46 -22.10 13.86
N GLU A 164 -49.14 -21.48 15.00
CA GLU A 164 -49.55 -20.28 15.75
C GLU A 164 -48.25 -19.75 16.40
N GLY A 165 -47.96 -18.45 16.47
CA GLY A 165 -48.56 -17.54 17.45
C GLY A 165 -47.53 -17.07 18.48
N VAL A 166 -46.50 -16.32 18.06
CA VAL A 166 -45.83 -15.32 18.92
C VAL A 166 -45.46 -14.13 18.05
N THR A 167 -46.22 -13.05 18.18
CA THR A 167 -45.87 -11.73 17.65
C THR A 167 -44.75 -11.11 18.49
N PRO A 168 -43.84 -10.37 17.86
CA PRO A 168 -43.49 -9.07 18.41
C PRO A 168 -43.97 -7.94 17.48
N PRO A 169 -44.20 -6.75 18.04
CA PRO A 169 -44.96 -5.66 17.41
C PRO A 169 -44.19 -4.98 16.27
N PRO A 170 -44.89 -4.23 15.40
CA PRO A 170 -44.25 -3.43 14.36
C PRO A 170 -43.48 -2.28 15.03
N THR A 171 -42.25 -2.05 14.57
CA THR A 171 -41.54 -0.80 14.90
C THR A 171 -41.22 -0.07 13.60
N PRO A 172 -41.41 1.27 13.56
CA PRO A 172 -41.53 2.05 12.34
C PRO A 172 -40.19 2.25 11.65
N SER A 173 -40.26 2.81 10.43
CA SER A 173 -39.17 3.64 9.90
C SER A 173 -38.71 4.63 10.97
N ALA A 174 -37.63 4.29 11.66
CA ALA A 174 -36.80 5.25 12.35
C ALA A 174 -35.82 5.77 11.30
N THR A 175 -36.06 6.99 10.85
CA THR A 175 -35.01 7.88 10.38
C THR A 175 -33.85 7.77 11.35
N LYS A 176 -32.81 7.01 10.98
CA LYS A 176 -31.57 6.94 11.77
C LYS A 176 -31.07 8.39 11.87
N PRO A 177 -30.70 8.89 13.07
CA PRO A 177 -29.99 10.16 13.17
C PRO A 177 -28.83 10.15 12.18
N PRO A 178 -28.44 11.30 11.59
CA PRO A 178 -27.30 11.33 10.67
C PRO A 178 -26.15 10.61 11.36
N ALA A 179 -25.80 9.42 10.84
CA ALA A 179 -24.70 8.65 11.37
C ALA A 179 -23.50 9.60 11.38
N PRO A 180 -22.76 9.72 12.50
CA PRO A 180 -21.68 10.68 12.63
C PRO A 180 -20.81 10.58 11.38
N GLU A 181 -20.54 11.72 10.74
CA GLU A 181 -19.72 11.74 9.53
C GLU A 181 -18.50 10.85 9.74
N PRO A 182 -18.09 10.02 8.75
CA PRO A 182 -16.96 9.14 8.94
C PRO A 182 -15.76 10.01 9.37
N THR A 183 -15.30 9.80 10.60
CA THR A 183 -14.22 10.57 11.23
C THR A 183 -13.01 9.67 11.41
N GLY A 184 -11.82 10.18 11.10
CA GLY A 184 -10.57 9.42 11.23
C GLY A 184 -10.46 8.27 10.22
N LEU A 185 -10.16 7.07 10.72
CA LEU A 185 -9.84 5.90 9.88
C LEU A 185 -10.99 5.42 9.00
N GLU A 186 -12.24 5.57 9.44
CA GLU A 186 -13.39 5.23 8.61
C GLU A 186 -13.42 6.04 7.31
N LYS A 187 -13.08 7.34 7.39
CA LYS A 187 -13.02 8.23 6.23
C LYS A 187 -11.89 7.81 5.29
N GLU A 188 -10.72 7.53 5.85
CA GLU A 188 -9.55 7.09 5.09
C GLU A 188 -9.81 5.78 4.30
N LEU A 189 -10.58 4.85 4.88
CA LEU A 189 -11.01 3.62 4.22
C LEU A 189 -12.03 3.91 3.12
N VAL A 190 -13.00 4.78 3.38
CA VAL A 190 -14.04 5.17 2.41
C VAL A 190 -13.46 5.91 1.21
N ASP A 191 -12.54 6.84 1.44
CA ASP A 191 -11.84 7.59 0.39
C ASP A 191 -11.03 6.67 -0.55
N ARG A 192 -10.65 5.49 -0.06
CA ARG A 192 -9.93 4.45 -0.81
C ARG A 192 -10.84 3.37 -1.42
N GLY A 193 -12.16 3.53 -1.31
CA GLY A 193 -13.16 2.71 -1.97
C GLY A 193 -13.80 1.62 -1.10
N VAL A 194 -13.53 1.58 0.20
CA VAL A 194 -14.24 0.69 1.14
C VAL A 194 -15.65 1.26 1.40
N THR A 195 -16.69 0.42 1.45
CA THR A 195 -18.03 0.91 1.78
C THR A 195 -18.12 1.36 3.24
N ARG A 196 -18.94 2.37 3.54
CA ARG A 196 -19.04 2.93 4.91
C ARG A 196 -19.38 1.88 5.98
N SER A 197 -20.25 0.92 5.65
CA SER A 197 -20.62 -0.17 6.57
C SER A 197 -19.44 -1.11 6.85
N VAL A 198 -18.63 -1.42 5.83
CA VAL A 198 -17.43 -2.25 5.99
C VAL A 198 -16.33 -1.48 6.69
N ALA A 199 -16.14 -0.20 6.38
CA ALA A 199 -15.17 0.66 7.06
C ALA A 199 -15.44 0.76 8.57
N ALA A 200 -16.70 0.97 8.96
CA ALA A 200 -17.11 0.99 10.37
C ALA A 200 -16.88 -0.36 11.07
N ALA A 201 -17.21 -1.48 10.39
CA ALA A 201 -16.93 -2.82 10.92
C ALA A 201 -15.42 -3.07 11.09
N LEU A 202 -14.60 -2.69 10.11
CA LEU A 202 -13.15 -2.88 10.17
C LEU A 202 -12.51 -2.06 11.30
N VAL A 203 -12.98 -0.82 11.52
CA VAL A 203 -12.48 0.05 12.60
C VAL A 203 -12.91 -0.44 13.98
N HIS A 204 -14.07 -1.08 14.08
CA HIS A 204 -14.53 -1.72 15.31
C HIS A 204 -13.76 -3.03 15.60
N ASP A 205 -13.53 -3.87 14.58
CA ASP A 205 -13.05 -5.24 14.77
C ASP A 205 -11.51 -5.36 14.78
N PHE A 206 -10.78 -4.36 14.26
CA PHE A 206 -9.32 -4.39 14.14
C PHE A 206 -8.65 -3.17 14.79
N PRO A 207 -7.44 -3.35 15.34
CA PRO A 207 -6.68 -2.25 15.94
C PRO A 207 -6.30 -1.19 14.90
N ALA A 208 -6.29 0.08 15.34
CA ALA A 208 -6.01 1.24 14.50
C ALA A 208 -4.66 1.14 13.77
N GLU A 209 -3.62 0.64 14.46
CA GLU A 209 -2.27 0.50 13.93
C GLU A 209 -2.23 -0.46 12.73
N ARG A 210 -3.03 -1.53 12.77
CA ARG A 210 -3.12 -2.50 11.67
C ARG A 210 -3.81 -1.87 10.47
N ILE A 211 -4.90 -1.15 10.69
CA ILE A 211 -5.65 -0.47 9.63
C ILE A 211 -4.75 0.56 8.94
N GLU A 212 -4.06 1.40 9.72
CA GLU A 212 -3.11 2.40 9.21
C GLU A 212 -1.96 1.77 8.40
N ALA A 213 -1.38 0.68 8.92
CA ALA A 213 -0.31 -0.03 8.23
C ALA A 213 -0.78 -0.61 6.88
N GLN A 214 -1.98 -1.19 6.82
CA GLN A 214 -2.52 -1.76 5.59
C GLN A 214 -2.96 -0.68 4.59
N ILE A 215 -3.46 0.46 5.07
CA ILE A 215 -3.71 1.65 4.25
C ILE A 215 -2.42 2.08 3.56
N GLU A 216 -1.33 2.25 4.32
CA GLU A 216 -0.06 2.71 3.76
C GLU A 216 0.51 1.71 2.73
N ARG A 217 0.47 0.41 3.05
CA ARG A 217 0.93 -0.66 2.14
C ARG A 217 0.13 -0.66 0.83
N SER A 218 -1.19 -0.51 0.92
CA SER A 218 -2.09 -0.52 -0.22
C SER A 218 -1.89 0.71 -1.12
N ASP A 219 -1.68 1.89 -0.51
CA ASP A 219 -1.36 3.12 -1.24
C ASP A 219 -0.04 3.01 -1.99
N TRP A 220 0.99 2.45 -1.33
CA TRP A 220 2.28 2.20 -1.98
C TRP A 220 2.17 1.21 -3.14
N LEU A 221 1.38 0.14 -2.98
CA LEU A 221 1.14 -0.84 -4.05
C LEU A 221 0.45 -0.20 -5.24
N ARG A 222 -0.53 0.68 -5.01
CA ARG A 222 -1.22 1.40 -6.08
C ARG A 222 -0.27 2.34 -6.84
N GLN A 223 0.66 2.99 -6.14
CA GLN A 223 1.64 3.90 -6.76
C GLN A 223 2.74 3.16 -7.52
N THR A 224 3.29 2.08 -6.97
CA THR A 224 4.44 1.37 -7.53
C THR A 224 4.07 0.25 -8.49
N LYS A 225 2.92 -0.38 -8.29
CA LYS A 225 2.42 -1.53 -9.08
C LYS A 225 0.92 -1.40 -9.37
N PRO A 226 0.50 -0.37 -10.15
CA PRO A 226 -0.91 -0.09 -10.40
C PRO A 226 -1.68 -1.25 -11.07
N LYS A 227 -0.98 -2.10 -11.84
CA LYS A 227 -1.59 -3.29 -12.48
C LYS A 227 -1.87 -4.44 -11.49
N ARG A 228 -1.32 -4.40 -10.28
CA ARG A 228 -1.43 -5.48 -9.28
C ARG A 228 -2.68 -5.36 -8.41
N VAL A 229 -3.29 -4.17 -8.35
CA VAL A 229 -4.49 -3.90 -7.56
C VAL A 229 -5.52 -3.21 -8.46
N GLN A 230 -6.48 -3.97 -8.98
CA GLN A 230 -7.57 -3.44 -9.81
C GLN A 230 -8.65 -2.74 -8.98
N ASP A 231 -9.00 -3.29 -7.82
CA ASP A 231 -9.94 -2.70 -6.86
C ASP A 231 -9.23 -2.51 -5.51
N LEU A 232 -8.92 -1.24 -5.20
CA LEU A 232 -8.21 -0.87 -3.98
C LEU A 232 -9.05 -1.13 -2.73
N GLY A 233 -10.36 -0.91 -2.80
CA GLY A 233 -11.25 -1.05 -1.64
C GLY A 233 -11.45 -2.50 -1.24
N ALA A 234 -11.66 -3.38 -2.23
CA ALA A 234 -11.75 -4.82 -2.00
C ALA A 234 -10.41 -5.39 -1.51
N TYR A 235 -9.30 -5.00 -2.13
CA TYR A 235 -7.96 -5.41 -1.69
C TYR A 235 -7.66 -4.95 -0.27
N LEU A 236 -7.95 -3.69 0.07
CA LEU A 236 -7.68 -3.11 1.39
C LEU A 236 -8.52 -3.80 2.48
N THR A 237 -9.77 -4.14 2.18
CA THR A 237 -10.63 -4.90 3.10
C THR A 237 -10.02 -6.26 3.42
N GLU A 238 -9.55 -6.98 2.40
CA GLU A 238 -8.94 -8.30 2.57
C GLU A 238 -7.58 -8.21 3.29
N ALA A 239 -6.77 -7.22 2.94
CA ALA A 239 -5.49 -6.97 3.56
C ALA A 239 -5.62 -6.67 5.05
N ILE A 240 -6.67 -5.92 5.44
CA ILE A 240 -6.97 -5.67 6.86
C ILE A 240 -7.47 -6.94 7.54
N ARG A 241 -8.33 -7.76 6.92
CA ARG A 241 -8.85 -8.99 7.54
C ARG A 241 -7.81 -10.08 7.72
N GLN A 242 -6.92 -10.26 6.74
CA GLN A 242 -5.90 -11.32 6.74
C GLN A 242 -4.52 -10.87 7.22
N ASP A 243 -4.34 -9.59 7.54
CA ASP A 243 -3.06 -8.98 7.91
C ASP A 243 -1.93 -9.26 6.92
N PHE A 244 -2.14 -8.84 5.67
CA PHE A 244 -1.14 -9.07 4.62
C PHE A 244 0.23 -8.53 4.98
N ALA A 245 1.26 -9.36 4.78
CA ALA A 245 2.64 -9.00 5.04
C ALA A 245 3.10 -7.82 4.16
N PRO A 246 4.07 -7.02 4.63
CA PRO A 246 4.66 -5.93 3.85
C PRO A 246 5.18 -6.43 2.48
N PRO A 247 4.79 -5.80 1.36
CA PRO A 247 5.33 -6.15 0.06
C PRO A 247 6.84 -5.95 -0.02
N ALA A 248 7.52 -6.76 -0.84
CA ALA A 248 8.96 -6.60 -1.08
C ALA A 248 9.29 -5.17 -1.56
N GLY A 249 10.21 -4.50 -0.84
CA GLY A 249 10.62 -3.13 -1.11
C GLY A 249 9.74 -2.04 -0.49
N PHE A 250 8.66 -2.40 0.22
CA PHE A 250 7.87 -1.44 1.00
C PHE A 250 8.69 -0.92 2.19
N ARG A 251 8.60 0.39 2.43
CA ARG A 251 9.09 1.05 3.65
C ARG A 251 7.98 1.93 4.18
N SER A 252 7.60 1.70 5.43
CA SER A 252 6.57 2.47 6.11
C SER A 252 6.97 3.94 6.29
N ARG A 253 5.99 4.79 6.59
CA ARG A 253 6.18 6.21 6.83
C ARG A 253 7.07 6.40 8.06
N ALA A 254 6.86 5.57 9.08
CA ALA A 254 7.66 5.53 10.28
C ALA A 254 9.13 5.20 9.96
N GLU A 255 9.39 4.14 9.17
CA GLU A 255 10.76 3.78 8.75
C GLU A 255 11.41 4.87 7.91
N ARG A 256 10.67 5.47 6.98
CA ARG A 256 11.17 6.58 6.15
C ARG A 256 11.48 7.82 6.99
N ALA A 257 10.63 8.15 7.96
CA ALA A 257 10.83 9.26 8.88
C ALA A 257 12.05 9.01 9.80
N ALA A 258 12.18 7.80 10.33
CA ALA A 258 13.32 7.40 11.15
C ALA A 258 14.64 7.44 10.36
N ALA A 259 14.63 6.94 9.11
CA ALA A 259 15.79 7.00 8.22
C ALA A 259 16.16 8.46 7.87
N ALA A 260 15.17 9.30 7.59
CA ALA A 260 15.38 10.72 7.32
C ALA A 260 15.92 11.47 8.56
N ALA A 261 15.39 11.19 9.75
CA ALA A 261 15.87 11.78 11.00
C ALA A 261 17.33 11.35 11.29
N THR A 262 17.64 10.08 11.09
CA THR A 262 19.01 9.55 11.24
C THR A 262 19.96 10.20 10.24
N ALA A 263 19.56 10.32 8.97
CA ALA A 263 20.36 10.97 7.94
C ALA A 263 20.60 12.45 8.25
N ARG A 264 19.57 13.18 8.70
CA ARG A 264 19.71 14.58 9.16
C ARG A 264 20.68 14.69 10.34
N ALA A 265 20.51 13.87 11.37
CA ALA A 265 21.42 13.87 12.52
C ALA A 265 22.87 13.54 12.13
N GLN A 266 23.09 12.61 11.18
CA GLN A 266 24.41 12.32 10.66
C GLN A 266 24.98 13.50 9.85
N GLN A 267 24.16 14.16 9.03
CA GLN A 267 24.56 15.34 8.28
C GLN A 267 24.93 16.50 9.20
N ASP A 268 24.12 16.77 10.23
CA ASP A 268 24.38 17.79 11.23
C ASP A 268 25.66 17.50 12.00
N ARG A 269 25.88 16.24 12.43
CA ARG A 269 27.14 15.81 13.06
C ARG A 269 28.34 16.00 12.14
N ARG A 270 28.23 15.62 10.86
CA ARG A 270 29.30 15.81 9.86
C ARG A 270 29.60 17.28 9.63
N GLU A 271 28.58 18.11 9.56
CA GLU A 271 28.75 19.56 9.39
C GLU A 271 29.35 20.21 10.63
N GLN A 272 28.89 19.84 11.83
CA GLN A 272 29.47 20.28 13.09
C GLN A 272 30.94 19.86 13.20
N ALA A 273 31.27 18.61 12.87
CA ALA A 273 32.65 18.13 12.82
C ALA A 273 33.48 18.94 11.82
N ARG A 274 32.98 19.15 10.59
CA ARG A 274 33.68 19.98 9.58
C ARG A 274 33.89 21.40 10.06
N ARG A 275 32.88 22.02 10.68
CA ARG A 275 32.98 23.39 11.23
C ARG A 275 33.97 23.44 12.40
N ALA A 276 33.98 22.43 13.26
CA ALA A 276 34.93 22.32 14.37
C ALA A 276 36.37 22.17 13.85
N THR A 277 36.60 21.27 12.88
CA THR A 277 37.90 21.11 12.22
C THR A 277 38.35 22.39 11.52
N ALA A 278 37.48 23.06 10.78
CA ALA A 278 37.80 24.32 10.11
C ALA A 278 38.15 25.44 11.10
N ARG A 279 37.42 25.52 12.23
CA ARG A 279 37.74 26.46 13.31
C ARG A 279 39.10 26.14 13.94
N ALA A 280 39.35 24.88 14.28
CA ALA A 280 40.62 24.44 14.85
C ALA A 280 41.80 24.74 13.90
N GLN A 281 41.62 24.52 12.59
CA GLN A 281 42.63 24.86 11.59
C GLN A 281 42.86 26.37 11.52
N ALA A 282 41.80 27.17 11.44
CA ALA A 282 41.93 28.63 11.42
C ALA A 282 42.62 29.17 12.69
N GLU A 283 42.35 28.57 13.85
CA GLU A 283 43.05 28.91 15.09
C GLU A 283 44.54 28.55 15.04
N GLN A 284 44.89 27.38 14.49
CA GLN A 284 46.29 26.98 14.29
C GLN A 284 47.00 27.90 13.29
N ASP A 285 46.35 28.25 12.19
CA ASP A 285 46.89 29.15 11.16
C ASP A 285 47.17 30.54 11.74
N ARG A 286 46.32 31.05 12.66
CA ARG A 286 46.56 32.32 13.36
C ARG A 286 47.75 32.25 14.31
N VAL A 287 47.90 31.14 15.04
CA VAL A 287 49.08 30.92 15.90
C VAL A 287 50.36 30.84 15.06
N TRP A 288 50.31 30.10 13.95
CA TRP A 288 51.42 29.95 13.02
C TRP A 288 51.80 31.30 12.39
N ALA A 289 50.84 32.06 11.88
CA ALA A 289 51.06 33.37 11.29
C ALA A 289 51.66 34.36 12.30
N TYR A 290 51.19 34.35 13.55
CA TYR A 290 51.76 35.18 14.62
C TYR A 290 53.23 34.81 14.89
N TRP A 291 53.54 33.52 14.97
CA TRP A 291 54.93 33.06 15.16
C TRP A 291 55.83 33.45 14.00
N GLU A 292 55.37 33.25 12.76
CA GLU A 292 56.16 33.53 11.57
C GLU A 292 56.43 35.03 11.37
N ALA A 293 55.51 35.90 11.79
CA ALA A 293 55.70 37.34 11.74
C ALA A 293 56.78 37.86 12.73
N LEU A 294 57.20 37.07 13.72
CA LEU A 294 58.17 37.52 14.73
C LEU A 294 59.64 37.39 14.24
N PRO A 295 60.51 38.38 14.52
CA PRO A 295 61.95 38.25 14.34
C PRO A 295 62.58 37.15 15.22
N PRO A 296 63.74 36.58 14.85
CA PRO A 296 64.39 35.48 15.57
C PRO A 296 64.62 35.75 17.08
N GLU A 297 64.99 36.98 17.43
CA GLU A 297 65.20 37.39 18.83
C GLU A 297 63.91 37.34 19.65
N ARG A 298 62.80 37.80 19.05
CA ARG A 298 61.47 37.77 19.68
C ARG A 298 60.92 36.35 19.77
N ARG A 299 61.24 35.50 18.80
CA ARG A 299 60.91 34.05 18.83
C ARG A 299 61.59 33.36 20.01
N ALA A 300 62.88 33.59 20.22
CA ALA A 300 63.63 33.01 21.34
C ALA A 300 63.14 33.52 22.71
N ALA A 301 62.86 34.82 22.83
CA ALA A 301 62.30 35.40 24.05
C ALA A 301 60.92 34.80 24.39
N LEU A 302 60.08 34.55 23.37
CA LEU A 302 58.75 33.97 23.56
C LEU A 302 58.82 32.50 23.97
N ASP A 303 59.75 31.71 23.44
CA ASP A 303 59.99 30.33 23.89
C ASP A 303 60.45 30.30 25.36
N ALA A 304 61.32 31.22 25.78
CA ALA A 304 61.77 31.32 27.17
C ALA A 304 60.65 31.75 28.12
N GLU A 305 59.85 32.74 27.73
CA GLU A 305 58.67 33.20 28.48
C GLU A 305 57.61 32.10 28.58
N ALA A 306 57.41 31.31 27.53
CA ALA A 306 56.47 30.19 27.54
C ALA A 306 56.88 29.09 28.52
N LEU A 307 58.18 28.79 28.62
CA LEU A 307 58.72 27.85 29.61
C LEU A 307 58.65 28.41 31.04
N ASP A 308 58.70 29.73 31.20
CA ASP A 308 58.57 30.38 32.51
C ASP A 308 57.16 30.44 33.05
N GLN A 309 56.18 30.63 32.17
CA GLN A 309 54.77 30.58 32.53
C GLN A 309 54.19 29.16 32.56
N ALA A 310 54.98 28.13 32.22
CA ALA A 310 54.54 26.74 32.30
C ALA A 310 54.33 26.30 33.76
N ALA A 311 53.42 25.35 33.98
CA ALA A 311 53.20 24.83 35.33
C ALA A 311 54.47 24.14 35.86
N PRO A 312 54.72 24.15 37.19
CA PRO A 312 55.91 23.53 37.75
C PRO A 312 56.10 22.05 37.38
N ALA A 313 55.00 21.31 37.24
CA ALA A 313 55.01 19.91 36.81
C ALA A 313 55.45 19.76 35.34
N ASP A 314 54.90 20.58 34.43
CA ASP A 314 55.24 20.55 33.00
C ASP A 314 56.70 20.98 32.74
N ARG A 315 57.21 21.92 33.55
CA ARG A 315 58.61 22.36 33.49
C ARG A 315 59.55 21.25 33.94
N ALA A 316 59.23 20.56 35.04
CA ALA A 316 60.00 19.40 35.50
C ALA A 316 60.01 18.27 34.45
N GLU A 317 58.88 18.03 33.79
CA GLU A 317 58.78 17.06 32.70
C GLU A 317 59.65 17.47 31.50
N TYR A 318 59.64 18.76 31.11
CA TYR A 318 60.52 19.29 30.07
C TYR A 318 62.01 19.09 30.40
N GLU A 319 62.42 19.33 31.64
CA GLU A 319 63.80 19.16 32.08
C GLU A 319 64.23 17.69 32.13
N ALA A 320 63.32 16.78 32.50
CA ALA A 320 63.60 15.33 32.51
C ALA A 320 63.53 14.67 31.11
N ALA A 321 62.85 15.31 30.15
CA ALA A 321 62.58 14.75 28.84
C ALA A 321 63.83 14.63 27.94
N VAL A 322 63.80 13.65 27.03
CA VAL A 322 64.79 13.49 25.95
C VAL A 322 64.68 14.60 24.89
N PRO A 323 65.74 14.88 24.09
CA PRO A 323 65.75 16.02 23.17
C PRO A 323 64.58 16.12 22.17
N SER A 324 64.06 14.99 21.68
CA SER A 324 62.89 14.95 20.79
C SER A 324 61.61 15.40 21.50
N VAL A 325 61.39 14.90 22.72
CA VAL A 325 60.24 15.24 23.57
C VAL A 325 60.34 16.70 24.06
N ARG A 326 61.53 17.19 24.41
CA ARG A 326 61.75 18.62 24.72
C ARG A 326 61.35 19.52 23.56
N ARG A 327 61.72 19.19 22.32
CA ARG A 327 61.34 19.98 21.13
C ARG A 327 59.81 20.03 20.97
N MET A 328 59.12 18.93 21.24
CA MET A 328 57.65 18.85 21.20
C MET A 328 57.02 19.70 22.30
N LEU A 329 57.44 19.54 23.56
CA LEU A 329 56.93 20.28 24.71
C LEU A 329 57.16 21.80 24.57
N ARG A 330 58.35 22.23 24.11
CA ARG A 330 58.61 23.64 23.81
C ARG A 330 57.63 24.21 22.78
N THR A 331 57.35 23.43 21.74
CA THR A 331 56.37 23.82 20.71
C THR A 331 54.97 23.94 21.29
N ALA A 332 54.58 23.06 22.21
CA ALA A 332 53.30 23.09 22.90
C ALA A 332 53.17 24.30 23.85
N PHE A 333 54.17 24.56 24.71
CA PHE A 333 54.18 25.71 25.61
C PHE A 333 54.12 27.04 24.84
N ARG A 334 54.92 27.14 23.77
CA ARG A 334 54.86 28.29 22.86
C ARG A 334 53.44 28.49 22.30
N ALA A 335 52.85 27.43 21.74
CA ALA A 335 51.53 27.51 21.14
C ALA A 335 50.46 27.92 22.18
N ALA A 336 50.58 27.45 23.43
CA ALA A 336 49.70 27.85 24.53
C ALA A 336 49.84 29.34 24.88
N LEU A 337 51.07 29.85 25.00
CA LEU A 337 51.33 31.28 25.27
C LEU A 337 50.80 32.18 24.14
N ILE A 338 51.03 31.80 22.87
CA ILE A 338 50.53 32.56 21.72
C ILE A 338 49.00 32.56 21.70
N ARG A 339 48.34 31.43 21.95
CA ARG A 339 46.87 31.36 22.05
C ARG A 339 46.32 32.31 23.11
N ARG A 340 46.93 32.35 24.30
CA ARG A 340 46.55 33.27 25.38
C ARG A 340 46.66 34.74 24.94
N ARG A 341 47.74 35.11 24.23
CA ARG A 341 47.94 36.47 23.71
C ARG A 341 46.93 36.86 22.63
N LEU A 342 46.51 35.91 21.81
CA LEU A 342 45.53 36.11 20.75
C LEU A 342 44.07 36.00 21.23
N GLY A 343 43.84 35.72 22.52
CA GLY A 343 42.50 35.50 23.07
C GLY A 343 41.80 34.25 22.53
N LEU A 344 42.57 33.25 22.07
CA LEU A 344 42.06 31.98 21.56
C LEU A 344 41.80 30.99 22.72
N PRO A 345 40.86 30.04 22.56
CA PRO A 345 40.62 29.01 23.57
C PRO A 345 41.88 28.18 23.84
N ALA A 346 42.01 27.66 25.06
CA ALA A 346 43.07 26.72 25.41
C ALA A 346 42.91 25.48 24.51
N GLY A 347 43.89 25.24 23.63
CA GLY A 347 43.88 24.05 22.78
C GLY A 347 43.94 22.80 23.64
N SER A 348 43.22 21.75 23.27
CA SER A 348 43.32 20.46 23.94
C SER A 348 44.75 19.93 23.81
N THR A 349 45.51 19.99 24.90
CA THR A 349 46.77 19.27 25.10
C THR A 349 46.47 17.78 25.36
N THR A 350 45.70 17.13 24.48
CA THR A 350 45.74 15.68 24.38
C THR A 350 46.90 15.36 23.45
N GLY A 351 48.01 14.90 24.02
CA GLY A 351 49.13 14.35 23.26
C GLY A 351 48.68 13.24 22.30
N PRO A 352 49.54 12.83 21.37
CA PRO A 352 49.21 11.78 20.41
C PRO A 352 49.14 10.44 21.14
N THR A 353 47.96 10.09 21.66
CA THR A 353 47.66 8.73 22.12
C THR A 353 47.13 7.95 20.92
N GLU A 354 47.95 6.97 20.50
CA GLU A 354 47.57 5.76 19.76
C GLU A 354 46.87 5.91 18.40
N ALA A 355 47.68 5.86 17.34
CA ALA A 355 47.27 5.38 16.01
C ALA A 355 48.34 4.41 15.48
N THR A 356 48.47 3.27 16.13
CA THR A 356 49.17 2.08 15.60
C THR A 356 48.41 0.83 16.03
N GLU A 357 47.32 0.53 15.32
CA GLU A 357 46.75 -0.82 15.25
C GLU A 357 46.27 -1.08 13.82
N GLY A 358 46.68 -2.22 13.25
CA GLY A 358 45.95 -2.87 12.16
C GLY A 358 46.50 -2.79 10.75
N LYS A 359 47.79 -3.08 10.51
CA LYS A 359 48.18 -3.74 9.24
C LYS A 359 48.15 -5.24 9.47
N GLY A 360 47.08 -5.87 8.99
CA GLY A 360 46.95 -7.32 8.95
C GLY A 360 48.02 -7.92 8.03
N GLU A 361 48.76 -8.88 8.57
CA GLU A 361 49.48 -9.90 7.82
C GLU A 361 48.47 -10.75 7.05
N THR A 362 48.62 -10.79 5.73
CA THR A 362 48.14 -11.89 4.91
C THR A 362 49.36 -12.70 4.49
N ASN A 363 49.42 -13.93 4.96
CA ASN A 363 50.17 -15.02 4.36
C ASN A 363 49.17 -15.89 3.58
#